data_AF-A0A1S6HA89-F1
#
_entry.id   AF-A0A1S6HA89-F1
#
_cell.length_a   1.000
_cell.length_b   1.000
_cell.length_c   1.000
_cell.angle_alpha   90.00
_cell.angle_beta   90.00
_cell.angle_gamma   90.00
#
_symmetry.space_group_name_H-M   'P 1'
#
loop_
_entity.id
_entity.type
_entity.pdbx_description
1 polymer ?
#
loop_
_entity_poly.entity_id
_entity_poly.type
_entity_poly.pdbx_seq_one_letter_code
_entity_poly.pdbx_strand_id
1 'polypeptide(L)'
;MKNPHNLSIKNLFLWGYDLFNHNPRALSIFVTNRCNSKCKTCYIWKKKPKVDLPVETIKEILNDPITRRCDFTLQGGEFFLHPEYKEILTLFKNRKFNVFSNALCKEKLIEAVNKHKIQNLYLSLDGKLDTNKSIRGVNNYNQVIEIINKLKNKAAITVNHTISPWNTFEDLIHVKNLCEKNKVRLQLGIYSNFRFFNTQHKINKIDKRIVANISEEYIRKCNSWFDGKIHFPCNSLRIWGTIYPNGDVPLCPNKDIILGNINACKLSDIWKSEKSKNIRKKYYSCNGCWNPCSRRMEIELVSIAKNKIPKYFLKSYQQLFEL
;
A
#
# COMPACT_ATOMS: atom_id res chain seq x y z
N MET A 1 -7.39 -3.25 -4.21
CA MET A 1 -6.84 -4.61 -4.47
C MET A 1 -7.89 -5.67 -4.15
N LYS A 2 -8.21 -6.55 -5.12
CA LYS A 2 -8.93 -7.79 -4.80
C LYS A 2 -8.10 -8.56 -3.76
N ASN A 3 -8.77 -9.03 -2.72
CA ASN A 3 -8.15 -9.93 -1.75
C ASN A 3 -7.59 -11.11 -2.56
N PRO A 4 -6.32 -11.50 -2.38
CA PRO A 4 -5.72 -12.48 -3.27
C PRO A 4 -6.40 -13.85 -3.18
N HIS A 5 -7.22 -14.11 -2.13
CA HIS A 5 -8.11 -15.27 -1.87
C HIS A 5 -8.91 -15.90 -3.02
N ASN A 6 -8.87 -15.41 -4.26
CA ASN A 6 -9.33 -16.11 -5.47
C ASN A 6 -8.44 -15.82 -6.68
N LEU A 7 -7.16 -16.21 -6.62
CA LEU A 7 -6.29 -16.31 -7.79
C LEU A 7 -6.77 -17.47 -8.70
N SER A 8 -7.66 -17.17 -9.65
CA SER A 8 -8.00 -18.10 -10.72
C SER A 8 -6.76 -18.49 -11.55
N ILE A 9 -6.77 -19.66 -12.17
CA ILE A 9 -5.65 -20.17 -13.01
C ILE A 9 -5.26 -19.14 -14.09
N LYS A 10 -6.25 -18.42 -14.66
CA LYS A 10 -6.05 -17.32 -15.60
C LYS A 10 -5.28 -16.13 -15.00
N ASN A 11 -5.54 -15.81 -13.73
CA ASN A 11 -4.80 -14.77 -13.01
C ASN A 11 -3.37 -15.23 -12.73
N LEU A 12 -3.13 -16.51 -12.45
CA LEU A 12 -1.80 -17.08 -12.25
C LEU A 12 -0.92 -16.98 -13.52
N PHE A 13 -1.49 -17.29 -14.70
CA PHE A 13 -0.80 -17.19 -15.99
C PHE A 13 -0.42 -15.75 -16.34
N LEU A 14 -1.37 -14.82 -16.19
CA LEU A 14 -1.09 -13.39 -16.40
C LEU A 14 -0.05 -12.89 -15.39
N TRP A 15 -0.09 -13.36 -14.15
CA TRP A 15 0.92 -13.06 -13.14
C TRP A 15 2.31 -13.55 -13.56
N GLY A 16 2.43 -14.80 -14.01
CA GLY A 16 3.66 -15.34 -14.57
C GLY A 16 4.20 -14.49 -15.73
N TYR A 17 3.32 -14.11 -16.66
CA TYR A 17 3.69 -13.25 -17.80
C TYR A 17 4.25 -11.88 -17.37
N ASP A 18 3.62 -11.19 -16.42
CA ASP A 18 4.10 -9.86 -16.02
C ASP A 18 5.29 -9.92 -15.05
N LEU A 19 5.41 -10.98 -14.26
CA LEU A 19 6.63 -11.28 -13.50
C LEU A 19 7.82 -11.52 -14.44
N PHE A 20 7.59 -12.22 -15.55
CA PHE A 20 8.60 -12.51 -16.57
C PHE A 20 8.98 -11.26 -17.38
N ASN A 21 7.99 -10.47 -17.79
CA ASN A 21 8.21 -9.24 -18.59
C ASN A 21 8.52 -7.99 -17.75
N HIS A 22 8.59 -8.12 -16.43
CA HIS A 22 8.81 -7.02 -15.50
C HIS A 22 7.87 -5.82 -15.72
N ASN A 23 6.62 -6.01 -16.10
CA ASN A 23 5.67 -4.89 -16.15
C ASN A 23 5.06 -4.65 -14.77
N PRO A 24 4.92 -3.39 -14.31
CA PRO A 24 4.24 -3.12 -13.07
C PRO A 24 2.76 -3.56 -13.16
N ARG A 25 2.26 -4.10 -12.06
CA ARG A 25 0.86 -4.46 -11.83
C ARG A 25 0.15 -3.45 -10.95
N ALA A 26 0.89 -2.78 -10.08
CA ALA A 26 0.39 -1.75 -9.20
C ALA A 26 1.36 -0.58 -9.17
N LEU A 27 0.81 0.63 -9.18
CA LEU A 27 1.57 1.87 -9.02
C LEU A 27 0.97 2.72 -7.91
N SER A 28 1.74 2.97 -6.86
CA SER A 28 1.43 3.96 -5.83
C SER A 28 2.01 5.31 -6.24
N ILE A 29 1.15 6.28 -6.52
CA ILE A 29 1.56 7.63 -6.89
C ILE A 29 1.33 8.54 -5.68
N PHE A 30 2.41 8.99 -5.07
CA PHE A 30 2.36 10.07 -4.08
C PHE A 30 2.28 11.38 -4.86
N VAL A 31 1.07 11.90 -5.07
CA VAL A 31 0.89 13.10 -5.90
C VAL A 31 1.37 14.36 -5.20
N THR A 32 1.43 14.37 -3.86
CA THR A 32 1.85 15.54 -3.07
C THR A 32 2.49 15.08 -1.75
N ASN A 33 3.43 15.87 -1.21
CA ASN A 33 3.91 15.70 0.18
C ASN A 33 3.21 16.64 1.19
N ARG A 34 2.16 17.36 0.77
CA ARG A 34 1.28 18.13 1.65
C ARG A 34 0.38 17.18 2.42
N CYS A 35 0.23 17.40 3.72
CA CYS A 35 -0.71 16.67 4.56
C CYS A 35 -1.21 17.59 5.66
N ASN A 36 -2.49 17.52 5.95
CA ASN A 36 -3.15 18.22 7.07
C ASN A 36 -3.24 17.36 8.35
N SER A 37 -2.72 16.12 8.33
CA SER A 37 -2.46 15.32 9.52
C SER A 37 -1.02 15.53 10.01
N LYS A 38 -0.76 15.23 11.29
CA LYS A 38 0.57 15.32 11.92
C LYS A 38 0.97 13.98 12.55
N CYS A 39 0.88 12.90 11.76
CA CYS A 39 0.98 11.54 12.27
C CYS A 39 2.31 11.24 12.97
N LYS A 40 2.25 10.36 13.99
CA LYS A 40 3.42 9.68 14.61
C LYS A 40 3.98 8.57 13.71
N THR A 41 3.13 7.94 12.91
CA THR A 41 3.47 6.82 12.02
C THR A 41 4.08 7.25 10.68
N CYS A 42 4.03 8.55 10.34
CA CYS A 42 4.54 9.07 9.07
C CYS A 42 4.87 10.57 9.18
N TYR A 43 6.08 10.98 8.79
CA TYR A 43 6.51 12.39 8.82
C TYR A 43 6.53 13.07 7.45
N ILE A 44 5.77 12.58 6.46
CA ILE A 44 5.63 13.25 5.15
C ILE A 44 5.17 14.71 5.30
N TRP A 45 4.32 14.98 6.30
CA TRP A 45 3.83 16.32 6.62
C TRP A 45 4.95 17.29 7.03
N LYS A 46 6.07 16.79 7.56
CA LYS A 46 7.25 17.60 7.92
C LYS A 46 8.17 17.90 6.73
N LYS A 47 8.05 17.14 5.63
CA LYS A 47 8.98 17.29 4.48
C LYS A 47 8.91 18.67 3.85
N LYS A 48 10.08 19.20 3.50
CA LYS A 48 10.32 20.47 2.81
C LYS A 48 11.31 20.24 1.65
N PRO A 49 11.18 20.97 0.53
CA PRO A 49 10.06 21.85 0.18
C PRO A 49 8.75 21.07 0.01
N LYS A 50 7.61 21.78 0.00
CA LYS A 50 6.35 21.17 -0.41
C LYS A 50 6.32 21.06 -1.93
N VAL A 51 6.10 19.85 -2.41
CA VAL A 51 6.17 19.50 -3.83
C VAL A 51 4.93 18.69 -4.21
N ASP A 52 4.48 18.95 -5.42
CA ASP A 52 3.28 18.44 -6.04
C ASP A 52 3.70 17.88 -7.41
N LEU A 53 3.28 16.66 -7.73
CA LEU A 53 3.63 16.00 -8.99
C LEU A 53 2.77 16.62 -10.11
N PRO A 54 3.36 17.21 -11.17
CA PRO A 54 2.59 17.90 -12.20
C PRO A 54 1.54 16.99 -12.85
N VAL A 55 0.39 17.57 -13.21
CA VAL A 55 -0.69 16.83 -13.87
C VAL A 55 -0.21 16.18 -15.16
N GLU A 56 0.66 16.86 -15.91
CA GLU A 56 1.16 16.34 -17.19
C GLU A 56 2.09 15.15 -17.00
N THR A 57 2.91 15.16 -15.95
CA THR A 57 3.68 13.98 -15.55
C THR A 57 2.76 12.79 -15.23
N ILE A 58 1.63 13.02 -14.56
CA ILE A 58 0.64 11.97 -14.28
C ILE A 58 0.00 11.46 -15.58
N LYS A 59 -0.33 12.35 -16.51
CA LYS A 59 -0.85 12.00 -17.84
C LYS A 59 0.14 11.14 -18.63
N GLU A 60 1.43 11.47 -18.59
CA GLU A 60 2.50 10.67 -19.21
C GLU A 60 2.59 9.27 -18.59
N ILE A 61 2.55 9.16 -17.26
CA ILE A 61 2.53 7.87 -16.54
C ILE A 61 1.34 7.00 -17.00
N LEU A 62 0.16 7.61 -17.17
CA LEU A 62 -1.05 6.90 -17.59
C LEU A 62 -1.04 6.46 -19.06
N ASN A 63 -0.26 7.15 -19.89
CA ASN A 63 -0.09 6.83 -21.32
C ASN A 63 1.08 5.89 -21.58
N ASP A 64 1.97 5.68 -20.61
CA ASP A 64 3.09 4.76 -20.75
C ASP A 64 2.61 3.31 -21.01
N PRO A 65 3.14 2.61 -22.04
CA PRO A 65 2.71 1.26 -22.39
C PRO A 65 2.78 0.24 -21.25
N ILE A 66 3.71 0.41 -20.31
CA ILE A 66 3.90 -0.56 -19.21
C ILE A 66 2.79 -0.45 -18.16
N THR A 67 2.00 0.62 -18.17
CA THR A 67 0.97 0.89 -17.15
C THR A 67 -0.44 0.50 -17.59
N ARG A 68 -0.61 -0.02 -18.82
CA ARG A 68 -1.91 -0.42 -19.39
C ARG A 68 -2.73 -1.34 -18.49
N ARG A 69 -2.08 -2.22 -17.73
CA ARG A 69 -2.70 -3.19 -16.81
C ARG A 69 -2.45 -2.89 -15.33
N CYS A 70 -1.98 -1.68 -15.01
CA CYS A 70 -1.73 -1.27 -13.63
C CYS A 70 -3.03 -0.93 -12.90
N ASP A 71 -3.13 -1.40 -11.66
CA ASP A 71 -3.98 -0.81 -10.66
C ASP A 71 -3.26 0.40 -10.05
N PHE A 72 -3.87 1.57 -10.15
CA PHE A 72 -3.27 2.79 -9.60
C PHE A 72 -3.76 3.05 -8.19
N THR A 73 -2.92 3.68 -7.38
CA THR A 73 -3.31 4.19 -6.08
C THR A 73 -2.84 5.61 -5.92
N LEU A 74 -3.78 6.54 -5.84
CA LEU A 74 -3.55 7.95 -5.58
C LEU A 74 -3.40 8.14 -4.07
N GLN A 75 -2.21 8.53 -3.66
CA GLN A 75 -1.84 8.82 -2.28
C GLN A 75 -0.98 10.08 -2.22
N GLY A 76 -0.32 10.30 -1.10
CA GLY A 76 0.51 11.47 -0.84
C GLY A 76 0.72 11.63 0.65
N GLY A 77 0.87 12.87 1.08
CA GLY A 77 0.45 13.23 2.42
C GLY A 77 -1.08 13.13 2.53
N GLU A 78 -1.80 13.97 1.79
CA GLU A 78 -3.25 13.88 1.58
C GLU A 78 -3.57 14.27 0.13
N PHE A 79 -4.13 13.34 -0.66
CA PHE A 79 -4.37 13.52 -2.10
C PHE A 79 -5.14 14.81 -2.43
N PHE A 80 -6.18 15.12 -1.65
CA PHE A 80 -7.06 16.28 -1.87
C PHE A 80 -6.42 17.65 -1.54
N LEU A 81 -5.15 17.66 -1.10
CA LEU A 81 -4.34 18.88 -0.95
C LEU A 81 -3.49 19.21 -2.18
N HIS A 82 -3.45 18.34 -3.19
CA HIS A 82 -2.89 18.71 -4.49
C HIS A 82 -3.74 19.83 -5.11
N PRO A 83 -3.15 20.94 -5.60
CA PRO A 83 -3.93 22.06 -6.15
C PRO A 83 -4.83 21.63 -7.32
N GLU A 84 -4.33 20.76 -8.19
CA GLU A 84 -5.03 20.28 -9.39
C GLU A 84 -5.68 18.90 -9.22
N TYR A 85 -6.08 18.50 -8.01
CA TYR A 85 -6.63 17.16 -7.75
C TYR A 85 -7.84 16.80 -8.63
N LYS A 86 -8.67 17.79 -9.02
CA LYS A 86 -9.85 17.57 -9.89
C LYS A 86 -9.44 17.17 -11.31
N GLU A 87 -8.38 17.77 -11.82
CA GLU A 87 -7.86 17.45 -13.14
C GLU A 87 -7.24 16.05 -13.14
N ILE A 88 -6.44 15.75 -12.10
CA ILE A 88 -5.91 14.40 -11.89
C ILE A 88 -7.04 13.37 -11.91
N LEU A 89 -8.10 13.56 -11.12
CA LEU A 89 -9.24 12.63 -11.10
C LEU A 89 -9.91 12.47 -12.48
N THR A 90 -9.88 13.49 -13.33
CA THR A 90 -10.42 13.42 -14.70
C THR A 90 -9.59 12.51 -15.58
N LEU A 91 -8.26 12.52 -15.46
CA LEU A 91 -7.36 11.63 -16.20
C LEU A 91 -7.63 10.14 -15.93
N PHE A 92 -8.16 9.81 -14.74
CA PHE A 92 -8.44 8.44 -14.34
C PHE A 92 -9.82 7.90 -14.75
N LYS A 93 -10.65 8.66 -15.48
CA LYS A 93 -12.05 8.28 -15.83
C LYS A 93 -12.19 6.85 -16.41
N ASN A 94 -11.21 6.39 -17.20
CA ASN A 94 -11.20 5.07 -17.84
C ASN A 94 -10.16 4.11 -17.24
N ARG A 95 -9.65 4.41 -16.05
CA ARG A 95 -8.64 3.62 -15.35
C ARG A 95 -9.19 3.17 -14.01
N LYS A 96 -8.77 1.99 -13.56
CA LYS A 96 -9.05 1.55 -12.19
C LYS A 96 -8.04 2.22 -11.26
N PHE A 97 -8.55 2.88 -10.24
CA PHE A 97 -7.72 3.49 -9.22
C PHE A 97 -8.33 3.39 -7.84
N ASN A 98 -7.45 3.47 -6.85
CA ASN A 98 -7.78 3.54 -5.44
C ASN A 98 -7.40 4.93 -4.92
N VAL A 99 -8.14 5.46 -3.95
CA VAL A 99 -7.78 6.70 -3.26
C VAL A 99 -7.55 6.41 -1.79
N PHE A 100 -6.42 6.86 -1.24
CA PHE A 100 -6.14 6.84 0.19
C PHE A 100 -6.41 8.23 0.77
N SER A 101 -7.10 8.30 1.90
CA SER A 101 -7.37 9.57 2.57
C SER A 101 -7.35 9.45 4.09
N ASN A 102 -6.89 10.51 4.73
CA ASN A 102 -7.00 10.74 6.17
C ASN A 102 -8.39 11.28 6.58
N ALA A 103 -9.35 11.42 5.66
CA ALA A 103 -10.72 11.88 5.88
C ALA A 103 -10.91 13.36 6.28
N LEU A 104 -9.84 14.15 6.44
CA LEU A 104 -9.96 15.56 6.85
C LEU A 104 -10.50 16.46 5.72
N CYS A 105 -10.32 16.07 4.46
CA CYS A 105 -10.89 16.76 3.30
C CYS A 105 -12.25 16.16 2.88
N LYS A 106 -13.15 15.92 3.84
CA LYS A 106 -14.36 15.09 3.64
C LYS A 106 -15.26 15.61 2.51
N GLU A 107 -15.45 16.92 2.40
CA GLU A 107 -16.33 17.53 1.39
C GLU A 107 -15.79 17.28 -0.02
N LYS A 108 -14.50 17.55 -0.23
CA LYS A 108 -13.79 17.29 -1.50
C LYS A 108 -13.84 15.81 -1.87
N LEU A 109 -13.68 14.94 -0.88
CA LEU A 109 -13.72 13.49 -1.06
C LEU A 109 -15.11 13.01 -1.47
N ILE A 110 -16.16 13.45 -0.77
CA ILE A 110 -17.56 13.11 -1.09
C ILE A 110 -17.93 13.61 -2.49
N GLU A 111 -17.58 14.86 -2.83
CA GLU A 111 -17.75 15.41 -4.19
C GLU A 111 -17.05 14.53 -5.23
N ALA A 112 -15.79 14.17 -4.98
CA ALA A 112 -14.98 13.38 -5.90
C ALA A 112 -15.54 11.97 -6.13
N VAL A 113 -15.99 11.27 -5.08
CA VAL A 113 -16.60 9.94 -5.21
C VAL A 113 -17.87 10.02 -6.05
N ASN A 114 -18.72 11.03 -5.82
CA ASN A 114 -19.96 11.21 -6.58
C ASN A 114 -19.70 11.55 -8.06
N LYS A 115 -18.75 12.44 -8.35
CA LYS A 115 -18.48 12.94 -9.71
C LYS A 115 -17.61 12.01 -10.54
N HIS A 116 -16.56 11.44 -9.95
CA HIS A 116 -15.54 10.66 -10.67
C HIS A 116 -15.67 9.14 -10.48
N LYS A 117 -16.72 8.67 -9.81
CA LYS A 117 -17.02 7.24 -9.59
C LYS A 117 -15.82 6.46 -9.04
N ILE A 118 -15.15 7.03 -8.03
CA ILE A 118 -14.02 6.37 -7.35
C ILE A 118 -14.49 5.00 -6.82
N GLN A 119 -13.88 3.93 -7.31
CA GLN A 119 -14.34 2.56 -7.03
C GLN A 119 -13.89 2.06 -5.66
N ASN A 120 -12.69 2.42 -5.23
CA ASN A 120 -12.07 1.91 -4.02
C ASN A 120 -11.53 3.04 -3.17
N LEU A 121 -12.06 3.17 -1.96
CA LEU A 121 -11.66 4.18 -1.00
C LEU A 121 -11.01 3.54 0.22
N TYR A 122 -9.83 4.04 0.57
CA TYR A 122 -9.06 3.59 1.73
C TYR A 122 -9.01 4.70 2.78
N LEU A 123 -9.71 4.47 3.89
CA LEU A 123 -9.83 5.42 5.00
C LEU A 123 -8.91 5.00 6.15
N SER A 124 -8.34 6.00 6.80
CA SER A 124 -7.29 5.83 7.79
C SER A 124 -7.85 5.95 9.22
N LEU A 125 -7.79 4.86 10.01
CA LEU A 125 -8.29 4.84 11.39
C LEU A 125 -7.49 3.87 12.28
N ASP A 126 -6.80 4.39 13.29
CA ASP A 126 -5.80 3.62 14.06
C ASP A 126 -6.21 3.29 15.50
N GLY A 127 -7.47 3.49 15.89
CA GLY A 127 -7.97 3.11 17.21
C GLY A 127 -9.24 3.81 17.64
N LYS A 128 -9.46 3.88 18.95
CA LYS A 128 -10.49 4.72 19.60
C LYS A 128 -10.23 6.20 19.31
N LEU A 129 -11.21 7.06 19.59
CA LEU A 129 -11.13 8.49 19.27
C LEU A 129 -9.83 9.13 19.79
N ASP A 130 -9.50 8.96 21.07
CA ASP A 130 -8.33 9.58 21.68
C ASP A 130 -7.01 8.99 21.18
N THR A 131 -6.92 7.65 21.07
CA THR A 131 -5.76 6.98 20.48
C THR A 131 -5.52 7.45 19.05
N ASN A 132 -6.57 7.44 18.22
CA ASN A 132 -6.49 7.85 16.84
C ASN A 132 -6.10 9.34 16.72
N LYS A 133 -6.68 10.22 17.54
CA LYS A 133 -6.30 11.64 17.60
C LYS A 133 -4.83 11.81 17.99
N SER A 134 -4.34 11.06 18.97
CA SER A 134 -2.94 11.06 19.41
C SER A 134 -1.98 10.56 18.32
N ILE A 135 -2.35 9.50 17.61
CA ILE A 135 -1.54 8.94 16.51
C ILE A 135 -1.50 9.90 15.32
N ARG A 136 -2.65 10.44 14.92
CA ARG A 136 -2.81 11.28 13.72
C ARG A 136 -2.39 12.73 13.94
N GLY A 137 -2.29 13.16 15.21
CA GLY A 137 -2.01 14.53 15.62
C GLY A 137 -3.15 15.51 15.36
N VAL A 138 -4.31 15.01 14.93
CA VAL A 138 -5.53 15.75 14.57
C VAL A 138 -6.73 14.82 14.76
N ASN A 139 -7.93 15.39 14.97
CA ASN A 139 -9.15 14.59 15.08
C ASN A 139 -9.81 14.41 13.71
N ASN A 140 -9.76 13.20 13.15
CA ASN A 140 -10.47 12.80 11.94
C ASN A 140 -11.54 11.71 12.18
N TYR A 141 -11.78 11.31 13.45
CA TYR A 141 -12.53 10.10 13.79
C TYR A 141 -13.99 10.17 13.30
N ASN A 142 -14.67 11.28 13.59
CA ASN A 142 -16.06 11.49 13.17
C ASN A 142 -16.19 11.64 11.65
N GLN A 143 -15.19 12.24 11.00
CA GLN A 143 -15.15 12.40 9.55
C GLN A 143 -15.06 11.03 8.86
N VAL A 144 -14.28 10.09 9.39
CA VAL A 144 -14.22 8.71 8.87
C VAL A 144 -15.60 8.06 8.90
N ILE A 145 -16.32 8.15 10.04
CA ILE A 145 -17.66 7.56 10.19
C ILE A 145 -18.66 8.21 9.23
N GLU A 146 -18.63 9.54 9.10
CA GLU A 146 -19.51 10.28 8.20
C GLU A 146 -19.29 9.86 6.74
N ILE A 147 -18.04 9.73 6.30
CA ILE A 147 -17.69 9.28 4.95
C ILE A 147 -18.16 7.85 4.73
N ILE A 148 -17.96 6.95 5.70
CA ILE A 148 -18.45 5.56 5.63
C ILE A 148 -19.96 5.56 5.40
N ASN A 149 -20.71 6.31 6.21
CA ASN A 149 -22.17 6.35 6.11
C ASN A 149 -22.66 6.88 4.75
N LYS A 150 -22.02 7.94 4.24
CA LYS A 150 -22.42 8.58 2.97
C LYS A 150 -22.01 7.79 1.72
N LEU A 151 -20.89 7.04 1.78
CA LEU A 151 -20.25 6.52 0.57
C LEU A 151 -20.18 4.99 0.49
N LYS A 152 -20.50 4.23 1.55
CA LYS A 152 -20.42 2.74 1.53
C LYS A 152 -21.24 2.06 0.43
N ASN A 153 -22.30 2.70 -0.04
CA ASN A 153 -23.15 2.21 -1.14
C ASN A 153 -22.69 2.71 -2.53
N LYS A 154 -21.65 3.55 -2.59
CA LYS A 154 -21.14 4.19 -3.81
C LYS A 154 -19.72 3.77 -4.16
N ALA A 155 -18.93 3.40 -3.16
CA ALA A 155 -17.55 2.95 -3.32
C ALA A 155 -17.26 1.78 -2.38
N ALA A 156 -16.37 0.89 -2.78
CA ALA A 156 -15.84 -0.13 -1.87
C ALA A 156 -14.92 0.53 -0.85
N ILE A 157 -15.35 0.59 0.41
CA ILE A 157 -14.58 1.21 1.50
C ILE A 157 -13.76 0.15 2.23
N THR A 158 -12.47 0.47 2.42
CA THR A 158 -11.56 -0.26 3.29
C THR A 158 -11.02 0.69 4.36
N VAL A 159 -11.19 0.35 5.62
CA VAL A 159 -10.52 1.03 6.73
C VAL A 159 -9.15 0.38 6.91
N ASN A 160 -8.09 1.18 6.77
CA ASN A 160 -6.72 0.80 7.03
C ASN A 160 -6.35 1.15 8.47
N HIS A 161 -6.00 0.11 9.23
CA HIS A 161 -5.49 0.21 10.58
C HIS A 161 -4.01 -0.19 10.60
N THR A 162 -3.16 0.68 11.13
CA THR A 162 -1.72 0.43 11.25
C THR A 162 -1.42 -0.04 12.68
N ILE A 163 -1.12 -1.32 12.85
CA ILE A 163 -0.62 -1.86 14.12
C ILE A 163 0.74 -1.21 14.39
N SER A 164 0.85 -0.51 15.51
CA SER A 164 1.99 0.35 15.81
C SER A 164 2.25 0.41 17.32
N PRO A 165 3.40 0.98 17.76
CA PRO A 165 3.66 1.18 19.18
C PRO A 165 2.67 2.11 19.92
N TRP A 166 1.76 2.77 19.19
CA TRP A 166 0.89 3.81 19.73
C TRP A 166 -0.59 3.42 19.80
N ASN A 167 -0.95 2.18 19.43
CA ASN A 167 -2.29 1.62 19.63
C ASN A 167 -2.24 0.26 20.30
N THR A 168 -3.35 -0.12 20.91
CA THR A 168 -3.46 -1.38 21.65
C THR A 168 -4.28 -2.43 20.90
N PHE A 169 -4.33 -3.64 21.46
CA PHE A 169 -5.27 -4.67 21.01
C PHE A 169 -6.73 -4.17 21.05
N GLU A 170 -7.11 -3.45 22.11
CA GLU A 170 -8.46 -2.91 22.29
C GLU A 170 -8.80 -1.85 21.23
N ASP A 171 -7.82 -1.05 20.79
CA ASP A 171 -7.98 -0.13 19.67
C ASP A 171 -8.25 -0.85 18.35
N LEU A 172 -7.53 -1.94 18.09
CA LEU A 172 -7.78 -2.78 16.92
C LEU A 172 -9.18 -3.40 16.96
N ILE A 173 -9.58 -3.97 18.09
CA ILE A 173 -10.92 -4.57 18.25
C ILE A 173 -12.02 -3.52 18.07
N HIS A 174 -11.82 -2.31 18.59
CA HIS A 174 -12.72 -1.19 18.38
C HIS A 174 -12.91 -0.87 16.89
N VAL A 175 -11.82 -0.74 16.14
CA VAL A 175 -11.86 -0.47 14.69
C VAL A 175 -12.49 -1.65 13.94
N LYS A 176 -12.19 -2.89 14.32
CA LYS A 176 -12.81 -4.10 13.74
C LYS A 176 -14.33 -4.10 13.92
N ASN A 177 -14.82 -3.88 15.13
CA ASN A 177 -16.25 -3.83 15.42
C ASN A 177 -16.94 -2.69 14.65
N LEU A 178 -16.27 -1.54 14.52
CA LEU A 178 -16.76 -0.43 13.70
C LEU A 178 -16.90 -0.84 12.22
N CYS A 179 -15.90 -1.53 11.67
CA CYS A 179 -15.95 -1.99 10.27
C CYS A 179 -17.08 -3.00 10.06
N GLU A 180 -17.23 -3.97 10.96
CA GLU A 180 -18.28 -5.00 10.90
C GLU A 180 -19.68 -4.39 11.00
N LYS A 181 -19.91 -3.51 11.99
CA LYS A 181 -21.17 -2.78 12.15
C LYS A 181 -21.55 -2.02 10.88
N ASN A 182 -20.57 -1.43 10.21
CA ASN A 182 -20.79 -0.64 8.99
C ASN A 182 -20.73 -1.44 7.69
N LYS A 183 -20.46 -2.75 7.76
CA LYS A 183 -20.28 -3.66 6.60
C LYS A 183 -19.21 -3.15 5.62
N VAL A 184 -18.10 -2.63 6.14
CA VAL A 184 -16.93 -2.20 5.36
C VAL A 184 -15.72 -3.08 5.66
N ARG A 185 -14.73 -3.10 4.75
CA ARG A 185 -13.54 -3.96 4.90
C ARG A 185 -12.58 -3.36 5.92
N LEU A 186 -11.95 -4.22 6.72
CA LEU A 186 -10.76 -3.88 7.51
C LEU A 186 -9.51 -4.42 6.80
N GLN A 187 -8.47 -3.59 6.71
CA GLN A 187 -7.14 -4.00 6.29
C GLN A 187 -6.11 -3.62 7.34
N LEU A 188 -5.26 -4.57 7.68
CA LEU A 188 -4.22 -4.40 8.68
C LEU A 188 -2.86 -4.21 8.00
N GLY A 189 -2.14 -3.19 8.45
CA GLY A 189 -0.73 -2.96 8.13
C GLY A 189 0.11 -3.01 9.41
N ILE A 190 1.35 -3.47 9.27
CA ILE A 190 2.34 -3.40 10.35
C ILE A 190 3.20 -2.17 10.14
N TYR A 191 3.28 -1.31 11.15
CA TYR A 191 4.17 -0.16 11.12
C TYR A 191 5.60 -0.61 10.80
N SER A 192 6.21 0.05 9.82
CA SER A 192 7.59 -0.18 9.42
C SER A 192 8.29 1.17 9.33
N ASN A 193 9.58 1.20 9.67
CA ASN A 193 10.38 2.40 9.50
C ASN A 193 10.69 2.61 8.01
N PHE A 194 9.83 3.37 7.32
CA PHE A 194 10.06 3.74 5.93
C PHE A 194 10.98 4.95 5.85
N ARG A 195 12.10 4.78 5.15
CA ARG A 195 13.03 5.86 4.80
C ARG A 195 12.29 7.05 4.19
N PHE A 196 11.32 6.82 3.30
CA PHE A 196 10.53 7.89 2.69
C PHE A 196 9.70 8.71 3.69
N PHE A 197 9.30 8.15 4.83
CA PHE A 197 8.53 8.89 5.83
C PHE A 197 9.40 9.50 6.93
N ASN A 198 10.74 9.36 6.84
CA ASN A 198 11.71 9.82 7.83
C ASN A 198 11.37 9.38 9.26
N THR A 199 10.72 8.23 9.43
CA THR A 199 10.35 7.74 10.76
C THR A 199 11.57 7.15 11.45
N GLN A 200 11.52 7.03 12.78
CA GLN A 200 12.69 6.64 13.58
C GLN A 200 12.43 5.47 14.51
N HIS A 201 11.15 5.22 14.88
CA HIS A 201 10.82 4.12 15.76
C HIS A 201 10.92 2.79 15.03
N LYS A 202 11.44 1.79 15.74
CA LYS A 202 11.44 0.38 15.32
C LYS A 202 10.41 -0.36 16.16
N ILE A 203 9.75 -1.31 15.52
CA ILE A 203 8.94 -2.33 16.17
C ILE A 203 9.64 -3.66 15.92
N ASN A 204 9.69 -4.52 16.92
CA ASN A 204 10.30 -5.85 16.86
C ASN A 204 9.32 -6.97 17.26
N LYS A 205 8.09 -6.62 17.64
CA LYS A 205 7.02 -7.57 17.94
C LYS A 205 5.68 -6.86 17.93
N ILE A 206 4.63 -7.59 17.55
CA ILE A 206 3.25 -7.16 17.77
C ILE A 206 2.63 -7.91 18.96
N ASP A 207 1.64 -7.29 19.60
CA ASP A 207 0.94 -7.85 20.76
C ASP A 207 0.48 -9.30 20.47
N LYS A 208 0.80 -10.22 21.38
CA LYS A 208 0.43 -11.64 21.25
C LYS A 208 -1.08 -11.84 21.17
N ARG A 209 -1.86 -10.96 21.81
CA ARG A 209 -3.33 -10.98 21.74
C ARG A 209 -3.83 -10.68 20.33
N ILE A 210 -3.18 -9.76 19.60
CA ILE A 210 -3.47 -9.52 18.18
C ILE A 210 -3.19 -10.78 17.36
N VAL A 211 -2.01 -11.39 17.55
CA VAL A 211 -1.61 -12.61 16.84
C VAL A 211 -2.56 -13.79 17.13
N ALA A 212 -3.05 -13.92 18.35
CA ALA A 212 -3.96 -14.98 18.75
C ALA A 212 -5.40 -14.81 18.23
N ASN A 213 -5.87 -13.56 18.10
CA ASN A 213 -7.28 -13.27 17.78
C ASN A 213 -7.53 -12.88 16.32
N ILE A 214 -6.47 -12.63 15.53
CA ILE A 214 -6.61 -12.33 14.10
C ILE A 214 -6.26 -13.57 13.28
N SER A 215 -7.23 -14.04 12.49
CA SER A 215 -7.09 -15.26 11.68
C SER A 215 -6.18 -15.10 10.47
N GLU A 216 -5.90 -13.87 10.03
CA GLU A 216 -5.08 -13.60 8.84
C GLU A 216 -3.65 -14.11 9.03
N GLU A 217 -3.19 -15.03 8.17
CA GLU A 217 -1.84 -15.61 8.27
C GLU A 217 -0.73 -14.55 8.23
N TYR A 218 -0.93 -13.47 7.49
CA TYR A 218 -0.04 -12.31 7.47
C TYR A 218 0.22 -11.73 8.87
N ILE A 219 -0.81 -11.67 9.72
CA ILE A 219 -0.67 -11.21 11.11
C ILE A 219 -0.04 -12.31 11.96
N ARG A 220 -0.51 -13.55 11.83
CA ARG A 220 -0.01 -14.68 12.63
C ARG A 220 1.49 -14.94 12.45
N LYS A 221 2.00 -14.77 11.23
CA LYS A 221 3.41 -14.98 10.87
C LYS A 221 4.31 -13.77 11.18
N CYS A 222 3.75 -12.62 11.55
CA CYS A 222 4.52 -11.39 11.74
C CYS A 222 5.57 -11.52 12.85
N ASN A 223 5.22 -12.11 13.99
CA ASN A 223 6.19 -12.33 15.08
C ASN A 223 7.28 -13.35 14.71
N SER A 224 6.95 -14.39 13.95
CA SER A 224 7.96 -15.33 13.44
C SER A 224 8.93 -14.66 12.45
N TRP A 225 8.46 -13.68 11.67
CA TRP A 225 9.34 -12.85 10.83
C TRP A 225 10.26 -11.96 11.66
N PHE A 226 9.75 -11.31 12.71
CA PHE A 226 10.58 -10.52 13.63
C PHE A 226 11.64 -11.38 14.33
N ASP A 227 11.28 -12.61 14.71
CA ASP A 227 12.19 -13.57 15.32
C ASP A 227 13.20 -14.17 14.31
N GLY A 228 13.18 -13.74 13.03
CA GLY A 228 14.10 -14.21 11.98
C GLY A 228 13.80 -15.59 11.42
N LYS A 229 12.71 -16.24 11.86
CA LYS A 229 12.33 -17.61 11.48
C LYS A 229 11.72 -17.71 10.08
N ILE A 230 11.17 -16.59 9.58
CA ILE A 230 10.53 -16.56 8.26
C ILE A 230 11.30 -15.64 7.33
N HIS A 231 11.68 -16.18 6.19
CA HIS A 231 12.28 -15.45 5.09
C HIS A 231 11.44 -15.65 3.83
N PHE A 232 11.04 -14.57 3.18
CA PHE A 232 10.39 -14.61 1.87
C PHE A 232 11.14 -13.72 0.88
N PRO A 233 11.20 -14.10 -0.41
CA PRO A 233 11.65 -13.20 -1.45
C PRO A 233 10.72 -11.98 -1.54
N CYS A 234 11.14 -10.96 -2.27
CA CYS A 234 10.39 -9.74 -2.48
C CYS A 234 9.98 -9.59 -3.94
N ASN A 235 8.94 -10.32 -4.36
CA ASN A 235 8.38 -10.20 -5.71
C ASN A 235 7.76 -8.83 -5.97
N SER A 236 7.35 -8.11 -4.92
CA SER A 236 6.82 -6.75 -5.04
C SER A 236 7.78 -5.80 -5.77
N LEU A 237 9.09 -6.00 -5.70
CA LEU A 237 10.05 -5.17 -6.43
C LEU A 237 9.83 -5.20 -7.95
N ARG A 238 9.26 -6.27 -8.50
CA ARG A 238 9.06 -6.48 -9.94
C ARG A 238 7.68 -6.04 -10.44
N ILE A 239 6.70 -5.92 -9.54
CA ILE A 239 5.29 -5.72 -9.90
C ILE A 239 4.63 -4.54 -9.19
N TRP A 240 5.27 -3.96 -8.18
CA TRP A 240 4.78 -2.81 -7.43
C TRP A 240 5.77 -1.65 -7.56
N GLY A 241 5.36 -0.60 -8.27
CA GLY A 241 6.14 0.64 -8.36
C GLY A 241 5.60 1.71 -7.41
N THR A 242 6.47 2.64 -7.05
CA THR A 242 6.09 3.86 -6.32
C THR A 242 6.66 5.06 -7.05
N ILE A 243 5.95 6.17 -7.04
CA ILE A 243 6.39 7.46 -7.59
C ILE A 243 6.20 8.51 -6.50
N TYR A 244 7.25 9.27 -6.21
CA TYR A 244 7.23 10.34 -5.22
C TYR A 244 6.80 11.68 -5.83
N PRO A 245 6.41 12.66 -4.99
CA PRO A 245 5.88 13.94 -5.48
C PRO A 245 6.90 14.77 -6.29
N ASN A 246 8.20 14.56 -6.07
CA ASN A 246 9.28 15.21 -6.84
C ASN A 246 9.63 14.46 -8.14
N GLY A 247 8.85 13.43 -8.50
CA GLY A 247 9.07 12.60 -9.67
C GLY A 247 10.02 11.42 -9.48
N ASP A 248 10.65 11.28 -8.31
CA ASP A 248 11.55 10.14 -8.08
C ASP A 248 10.79 8.81 -8.11
N VAL A 249 11.38 7.85 -8.80
CA VAL A 249 10.92 6.46 -8.85
C VAL A 249 11.87 5.63 -7.99
N PRO A 250 11.57 5.41 -6.70
CA PRO A 250 12.39 4.56 -5.83
C PRO A 250 12.30 3.08 -6.22
N LEU A 251 13.29 2.29 -5.79
CA LEU A 251 13.19 0.83 -5.79
C LEU A 251 12.03 0.36 -4.90
N CYS A 252 11.93 0.94 -3.70
CA CYS A 252 10.78 0.82 -2.80
C CYS A 252 10.84 1.90 -1.71
N PRO A 253 9.73 2.18 -1.00
CA PRO A 253 9.71 3.20 0.06
C PRO A 253 10.63 2.96 1.26
N ASN A 254 11.12 1.73 1.41
CA ASN A 254 11.95 1.30 2.54
C ASN A 254 13.46 1.43 2.28
N LYS A 255 13.87 1.64 1.02
CA LYS A 255 15.28 1.71 0.62
C LYS A 255 15.58 3.10 0.07
N ASP A 256 16.79 3.57 0.35
CA ASP A 256 17.29 4.86 -0.13
C ASP A 256 17.93 4.71 -1.52
N ILE A 257 17.17 4.15 -2.46
CA ILE A 257 17.65 3.81 -3.80
C ILE A 257 16.63 4.33 -4.80
N ILE A 258 17.05 5.30 -5.60
CA ILE A 258 16.26 5.88 -6.69
C ILE A 258 16.67 5.22 -8.01
N LEU A 259 15.68 4.70 -8.74
CA LEU A 259 15.88 4.06 -10.04
C LEU A 259 15.98 5.10 -11.17
N GLY A 260 15.25 6.20 -11.04
CA GLY A 260 15.25 7.33 -11.97
C GLY A 260 14.22 8.38 -11.55
N ASN A 261 14.02 9.40 -12.38
CA ASN A 261 13.04 10.46 -12.14
C ASN A 261 12.14 10.63 -13.38
N ILE A 262 10.83 10.56 -13.17
CA ILE A 262 9.82 10.58 -14.24
C ILE A 262 9.72 11.95 -14.95
N ASN A 263 10.20 13.03 -14.32
CA ASN A 263 10.26 14.34 -14.96
C ASN A 263 11.40 14.44 -15.99
N ALA A 264 12.32 13.47 -16.02
CA ALA A 264 13.46 13.46 -16.94
C ALA A 264 13.37 12.34 -17.99
N CYS A 265 12.75 11.21 -17.66
CA CYS A 265 12.66 10.04 -18.54
C CYS A 265 11.27 9.39 -18.43
N LYS A 266 10.83 8.67 -19.47
CA LYS A 266 9.59 7.89 -19.42
C LYS A 266 9.68 6.78 -18.36
N LEU A 267 8.52 6.37 -17.83
CA LEU A 267 8.48 5.32 -16.81
C LEU A 267 9.01 4.00 -17.35
N SER A 268 8.73 3.68 -18.62
CA SER A 268 9.27 2.53 -19.34
C SER A 268 10.78 2.48 -19.29
N ASP A 269 11.44 3.62 -19.51
CA ASP A 269 12.88 3.70 -19.67
C ASP A 269 13.54 3.50 -18.30
N ILE A 270 12.98 4.12 -17.25
CA ILE A 270 13.42 3.91 -15.87
C ILE A 270 13.20 2.46 -15.45
N TRP A 271 11.97 1.96 -15.61
CA TRP A 271 11.56 0.68 -15.05
C TRP A 271 12.17 -0.50 -15.79
N LYS A 272 12.31 -0.44 -17.12
CA LYS A 272 12.86 -1.53 -17.95
C LYS A 272 14.35 -1.41 -18.23
N SER A 273 15.03 -0.34 -17.77
CA SER A 273 16.48 -0.25 -17.88
C SER A 273 17.19 -1.45 -17.25
N GLU A 274 18.34 -1.81 -17.82
CA GLU A 274 19.16 -2.90 -17.33
C GLU A 274 19.68 -2.63 -15.91
N LYS A 275 19.99 -1.35 -15.63
CA LYS A 275 20.32 -0.87 -14.28
C LYS A 275 19.20 -1.22 -13.28
N SER A 276 17.95 -0.88 -13.57
CA SER A 276 16.81 -1.17 -12.69
C SER A 276 16.57 -2.67 -12.52
N LYS A 277 16.71 -3.47 -13.58
CA LYS A 277 16.61 -4.94 -13.49
C LYS A 277 17.69 -5.52 -12.57
N ASN A 278 18.94 -5.10 -12.73
CA ASN A 278 20.06 -5.57 -11.93
C ASN A 278 19.92 -5.19 -10.45
N ILE A 279 19.48 -3.97 -10.16
CA ILE A 279 19.17 -3.54 -8.78
C ILE A 279 18.06 -4.42 -8.19
N ARG A 280 16.94 -4.64 -8.90
CA ARG A 280 15.86 -5.50 -8.40
C ARG A 280 16.32 -6.94 -8.16
N LYS A 281 17.19 -7.48 -9.03
CA LYS A 281 17.79 -8.82 -8.84
C LYS A 281 18.64 -8.87 -7.57
N LYS A 282 19.49 -7.86 -7.35
CA LYS A 282 20.32 -7.74 -6.14
C LYS A 282 19.51 -7.71 -4.83
N TYR A 283 18.34 -7.08 -4.84
CA TYR A 283 17.48 -6.94 -3.66
C TYR A 283 16.33 -7.96 -3.59
N TYR A 284 16.33 -8.99 -4.44
CA TYR A 284 15.24 -9.96 -4.51
C TYR A 284 15.04 -10.74 -3.19
N SER A 285 16.11 -11.05 -2.47
CA SER A 285 16.06 -11.70 -1.15
C SER A 285 15.84 -10.73 0.02
N CYS A 286 15.36 -9.50 -0.24
CA CYS A 286 15.13 -8.55 0.83
C CYS A 286 13.97 -8.97 1.75
N ASN A 287 14.27 -9.10 3.05
CA ASN A 287 13.31 -9.44 4.10
C ASN A 287 13.13 -8.33 5.14
N GLY A 288 13.46 -7.08 4.80
CA GLY A 288 13.54 -5.96 5.77
C GLY A 288 12.22 -5.22 6.05
N CYS A 289 11.07 -5.72 5.59
CA CYS A 289 9.76 -5.13 5.89
C CYS A 289 8.65 -6.17 5.86
N TRP A 290 7.56 -5.91 6.59
CA TRP A 290 6.38 -6.76 6.63
C TRP A 290 5.14 -6.06 6.08
N ASN A 291 5.24 -5.48 4.88
CA ASN A 291 4.15 -4.70 4.30
C ASN A 291 3.08 -5.58 3.61
N PRO A 292 1.79 -5.19 3.68
CA PRO A 292 0.71 -5.95 3.04
C PRO A 292 0.89 -6.10 1.52
N CYS A 293 1.45 -5.09 0.85
CA CYS A 293 1.65 -5.08 -0.60
C CYS A 293 2.64 -6.17 -1.09
N SER A 294 3.51 -6.67 -0.23
CA SER A 294 4.44 -7.75 -0.56
C SER A 294 4.07 -9.04 0.16
N ARG A 295 3.92 -9.03 1.49
CA ARG A 295 3.90 -10.26 2.28
C ARG A 295 2.62 -11.08 2.14
N ARG A 296 1.46 -10.45 1.97
CA ARG A 296 0.20 -11.18 1.75
C ARG A 296 0.27 -12.02 0.47
N MET A 297 0.84 -11.44 -0.57
CA MET A 297 1.07 -12.11 -1.85
C MET A 297 2.06 -13.27 -1.70
N GLU A 298 3.21 -13.07 -1.05
CA GLU A 298 4.18 -14.16 -0.87
C GLU A 298 3.59 -15.32 -0.07
N ILE A 299 2.87 -15.04 1.01
CA ILE A 299 2.19 -16.06 1.83
C ILE A 299 1.20 -16.85 0.99
N GLU A 300 0.43 -16.17 0.14
CA GLU A 300 -0.54 -16.85 -0.72
C GLU A 300 0.13 -17.68 -1.82
N LEU A 301 1.19 -17.17 -2.47
CA LEU A 301 1.95 -17.92 -3.46
C LEU A 301 2.55 -19.20 -2.85
N VAL A 302 3.07 -19.09 -1.63
CA VAL A 302 3.59 -20.21 -0.82
C VAL A 302 2.47 -21.22 -0.51
N SER A 303 1.29 -20.74 -0.10
CA SER A 303 0.12 -21.60 0.18
C SER A 303 -0.33 -22.38 -1.06
N ILE A 304 -0.41 -21.70 -2.21
CA ILE A 304 -0.76 -22.33 -3.50
C ILE A 304 0.30 -23.36 -3.91
N ALA A 305 1.58 -23.03 -3.77
CA ALA A 305 2.68 -23.92 -4.10
C ALA A 305 2.64 -25.21 -3.27
N LYS A 306 2.41 -25.11 -1.95
CA LYS A 306 2.28 -26.29 -1.07
C LYS A 306 1.13 -27.21 -1.46
N ASN A 307 0.03 -26.65 -1.95
CA ASN A 307 -1.18 -27.42 -2.27
C ASN A 307 -1.15 -28.02 -3.69
N LYS A 308 -0.35 -27.48 -4.62
CA LYS A 308 -0.39 -27.86 -6.05
C LYS A 308 0.90 -28.44 -6.61
N ILE A 309 2.04 -28.29 -5.92
CA ILE A 309 3.34 -28.78 -6.39
C ILE A 309 3.70 -30.07 -5.63
N PRO A 310 3.98 -31.19 -6.32
CA PRO A 310 4.41 -32.43 -5.67
C PRO A 310 5.62 -32.20 -4.75
N LYS A 311 5.61 -32.79 -3.55
CA LYS A 311 6.64 -32.58 -2.50
C LYS A 311 8.09 -32.74 -2.98
N TYR A 312 8.33 -33.56 -4.00
CA TYR A 312 9.65 -33.77 -4.60
C TYR A 312 10.24 -32.49 -5.25
N PHE A 313 9.40 -31.65 -5.88
CA PHE A 313 9.81 -30.37 -6.48
C PHE A 313 9.97 -29.23 -5.45
N LEU A 314 9.53 -29.43 -4.21
CA LEU A 314 9.69 -28.45 -3.13
C LEU A 314 11.10 -28.46 -2.50
N LYS A 315 11.97 -29.43 -2.84
CA LYS A 315 13.35 -29.53 -2.31
C LYS A 315 14.20 -28.29 -2.61
N SER A 316 14.08 -27.69 -3.79
CA SER A 316 14.76 -26.43 -4.16
C SER A 316 14.18 -25.19 -3.47
N TYR A 317 13.04 -25.33 -2.81
CA TYR A 317 12.38 -24.28 -2.02
C TYR A 317 12.39 -24.56 -0.51
N GLN A 318 13.04 -25.63 -0.03
CA GLN A 318 12.99 -26.04 1.39
C GLN A 318 13.45 -24.93 2.35
N GLN A 319 14.41 -24.09 1.97
CA GLN A 319 14.84 -22.93 2.77
C GLN A 319 13.77 -21.83 2.94
N LEU A 320 12.71 -21.82 2.12
CA LEU A 320 11.56 -20.89 2.23
C LEU A 320 10.38 -21.49 3.00
N PHE A 321 10.42 -22.80 3.31
CA PHE A 321 9.27 -23.57 3.76
C PHE A 321 9.41 -24.18 5.15
N GLU A 322 10.54 -24.02 5.83
CA GLU A 322 10.66 -24.36 7.26
C GLU A 322 9.78 -23.40 8.07
N LEU A 323 8.58 -23.91 8.39
CA LEU A 323 7.63 -23.37 9.35
C LEU A 323 7.45 -24.40 10.46
#